data_AF-A0A1C2DSA4-F1
#
_entry.id   AF-A0A1C2DSA4-F1
#
_cell.length_a   1.000
_cell.length_b   1.000
_cell.length_c   1.000
_cell.angle_alpha   90.00
_cell.angle_beta   90.00
_cell.angle_gamma   90.00
#
_symmetry.space_group_name_H-M   'P 1'
#
loop_
_entity.id
_entity.type
_entity.pdbx_description
1 polymer ?
#
loop_
_entity_poly.entity_id
_entity_poly.type
_entity_poly.pdbx_seq_one_letter_code
_entity_poly.pdbx_strand_id
1 'polypeptide(L)'
;MWMTVRDTRFEITLANTQAARDFVALLPLSLDMPDLNHNEKHAELPKALTTNAIRPGTIHSGDLMLYGSQTLVAFYVTFPSSYSYTRLGRVSDPAALARLVGSDAVRISFSKQ
;
A
#
# COMPACT_ATOMS: atom_id res chain seq x y z
N MET A 1 2.60 10.10 6.75
CA MET A 1 1.13 9.88 6.80
C MET A 1 0.86 8.63 7.63
N TRP A 2 -0.39 8.28 7.89
CA TRP A 2 -0.72 7.13 8.73
C TRP A 2 -1.56 6.09 8.01
N MET A 3 -1.28 4.82 8.32
CA MET A 3 -2.10 3.66 8.00
C MET A 3 -2.62 3.08 9.31
N THR A 4 -3.91 2.78 9.40
CA THR A 4 -4.53 2.10 10.54
C THR A 4 -5.14 0.80 10.07
N VAL A 5 -4.77 -0.29 10.74
CA VAL A 5 -5.28 -1.64 10.52
C VAL A 5 -5.81 -2.14 11.85
N ARG A 6 -7.11 -2.45 11.92
CA ARG A 6 -7.82 -2.68 13.20
C ARG A 6 -7.60 -1.48 14.13
N ASP A 7 -7.00 -1.69 15.30
CA ASP A 7 -6.70 -0.64 16.29
C ASP A 7 -5.22 -0.23 16.30
N THR A 8 -4.41 -0.74 15.37
CA THR A 8 -2.97 -0.46 15.30
C THR A 8 -2.65 0.52 14.19
N ARG A 9 -1.77 1.47 14.52
CA ARG A 9 -1.37 2.57 13.65
C ARG A 9 0.08 2.45 13.23
N PHE A 10 0.34 2.64 11.94
CA PHE A 10 1.67 2.60 11.33
C PHE A 10 1.98 3.92 10.64
N GLU A 11 3.19 4.43 10.86
CA GLU A 11 3.69 5.52 10.05
C GLU A 11 4.02 5.01 8.64
N ILE A 12 3.63 5.78 7.63
CA ILE A 12 4.04 5.60 6.24
C ILE A 12 4.97 6.74 5.84
N THR A 13 6.20 6.37 5.46
CA THR A 13 7.13 7.25 4.77
C THR A 13 6.74 7.30 3.29
N LEU A 14 6.32 8.47 2.81
CA LEU A 14 5.90 8.67 1.43
C LEU A 14 7.10 8.77 0.49
N ALA A 15 6.95 8.26 -0.73
CA ALA A 15 7.89 8.53 -1.80
C ALA A 15 7.80 10.00 -2.23
N ASN A 16 8.91 10.62 -2.64
CA ASN A 16 8.91 11.97 -3.18
C ASN A 16 8.48 11.98 -4.66
N THR A 17 7.22 11.62 -4.94
CA THR A 17 6.67 11.47 -6.29
C THR A 17 5.31 12.16 -6.43
N GLN A 18 4.87 12.43 -7.67
CA GLN A 18 3.54 12.98 -7.91
C GLN A 18 2.44 11.99 -7.50
N ALA A 19 2.63 10.70 -7.78
CA ALA A 19 1.70 9.64 -7.39
C ALA A 19 1.43 9.62 -5.86
N ALA A 20 2.48 9.76 -5.05
CA ALA A 20 2.36 9.82 -3.60
C ALA A 20 1.58 11.07 -3.13
N ARG A 21 1.76 12.22 -3.81
CA ARG A 21 0.99 13.45 -3.53
C ARG A 21 -0.47 13.30 -3.91
N ASP A 22 -0.77 12.71 -5.07
CA ASP A 22 -2.13 12.43 -5.51
C ASP A 22 -2.83 11.47 -4.55
N PHE A 23 -2.13 10.44 -4.07
CA PHE A 23 -2.66 9.51 -3.08
C PHE A 23 -3.02 10.21 -1.76
N VAL A 24 -2.15 11.11 -1.26
CA VAL A 24 -2.43 11.91 -0.06
C VAL A 24 -3.64 12.84 -0.25
N ALA A 25 -3.92 13.29 -1.47
CA ALA A 25 -5.07 14.11 -1.78
C ALA A 25 -6.41 13.34 -1.69
N LEU A 26 -6.38 12.00 -1.70
CA LEU A 26 -7.58 11.17 -1.49
C LEU A 26 -7.93 10.98 -0.01
N LEU A 27 -7.09 11.44 0.93
CA LEU A 27 -7.29 11.19 2.35
C LEU A 27 -8.32 12.15 2.98
N PRO A 28 -9.14 11.70 3.96
CA PRO A 28 -9.12 10.37 4.58
C PRO A 28 -9.73 9.30 3.67
N LEU A 29 -9.13 8.10 3.67
CA LEU A 29 -9.53 7.00 2.82
C LEU A 29 -9.62 5.72 3.63
N SER A 30 -10.68 4.93 3.46
CA SER A 30 -10.79 3.60 4.06
C SER A 30 -11.20 2.60 2.98
N LEU A 31 -10.47 1.51 2.89
CA LEU A 31 -10.66 0.48 1.87
C LEU A 31 -10.80 -0.88 2.54
N ASP A 32 -11.75 -1.67 2.08
CA ASP A 32 -11.79 -3.10 2.40
C ASP A 32 -10.83 -3.81 1.45
N MET A 33 -9.73 -4.33 1.99
CA MET A 33 -8.60 -4.85 1.21
C MET A 33 -8.51 -6.37 1.37
N PRO A 34 -9.04 -7.17 0.43
CA PRO A 34 -8.86 -8.63 0.43
C PRO A 34 -7.39 -9.03 0.33
N ASP A 35 -7.11 -10.23 0.80
CA ASP A 35 -5.84 -10.90 0.56
C ASP A 35 -5.74 -11.40 -0.87
N LEU A 36 -4.56 -11.22 -1.45
CA LEU A 36 -4.21 -11.85 -2.71
C LEU A 36 -2.84 -12.52 -2.57
N ASN A 37 -2.74 -13.76 -3.06
CA ASN A 37 -1.50 -14.56 -3.11
C ASN A 37 -0.75 -14.74 -1.78
N HIS A 38 -1.38 -14.47 -0.62
CA HIS A 38 -0.74 -14.54 0.69
C HIS A 38 0.52 -13.66 0.83
N ASN A 39 0.60 -12.57 0.07
CA ASN A 39 1.72 -11.63 0.12
C ASN A 39 1.28 -10.15 0.07
N GLU A 40 0.03 -9.88 -0.33
CA GLU A 40 -0.44 -8.52 -0.59
C GLU A 40 -1.91 -8.31 -0.17
N LYS A 41 -2.20 -7.10 0.26
CA LYS A 41 -3.56 -6.56 0.38
C LYS A 41 -3.77 -5.57 -0.75
N HIS A 42 -4.93 -5.62 -1.41
CA HIS A 42 -5.21 -4.74 -2.53
C HIS A 42 -6.63 -4.16 -2.51
N ALA A 43 -6.82 -3.00 -3.13
CA ALA A 43 -8.13 -2.42 -3.40
C ALA A 43 -8.04 -1.36 -4.52
N GLU A 44 -9.15 -1.12 -5.21
CA GLU A 44 -9.24 -0.01 -6.15
C GLU A 44 -9.42 1.33 -5.41
N LEU A 45 -8.71 2.34 -5.89
CA LEU A 45 -8.86 3.73 -5.46
C LEU A 45 -10.09 4.36 -6.11
N PRO A 46 -10.73 5.36 -5.47
CA PRO A 46 -11.89 6.06 -6.05
C PRO A 46 -11.55 6.89 -7.29
N LYS A 47 -10.26 7.13 -7.56
CA LYS A 47 -9.77 7.88 -8.72
C LYS A 47 -8.39 7.35 -9.13
N ALA A 48 -8.13 7.32 -10.43
CA ALA A 48 -6.81 7.05 -10.97
C ALA A 48 -5.79 8.12 -10.55
N LEU A 49 -4.55 7.69 -10.27
CA LEU A 49 -3.43 8.55 -9.89
C LEU A 49 -2.44 8.70 -11.04
N THR A 50 -1.56 9.70 -10.94
CA THR A 50 -0.38 9.79 -11.80
C THR A 50 0.50 8.55 -11.62
N THR A 51 1.01 7.98 -12.72
CA THR A 51 1.86 6.79 -12.70
C THR A 51 3.30 7.11 -13.10
N ASN A 52 4.26 6.46 -12.45
CA ASN A 52 5.66 6.38 -12.88
C ASN A 52 6.13 4.95 -12.61
N ALA A 53 5.61 4.01 -13.40
CA ALA A 53 5.74 2.60 -13.13
C ALA A 53 7.16 2.11 -13.43
N ILE A 54 7.75 1.42 -12.46
CA ILE A 54 9.06 0.79 -12.57
C ILE A 54 8.93 -0.70 -12.27
N ARG A 55 9.86 -1.52 -12.78
CA ARG A 55 10.03 -2.90 -12.33
C ARG A 55 11.02 -2.90 -11.17
N PRO A 56 10.59 -3.06 -9.91
CA PRO A 56 11.49 -2.99 -8.77
C PRO A 56 12.41 -4.23 -8.67
N GLY A 57 12.10 -5.31 -9.39
CA GLY A 57 12.79 -6.60 -9.33
C GLY A 57 12.45 -7.40 -8.07
N THR A 58 12.47 -6.75 -6.91
CA THR A 58 12.05 -7.32 -5.62
C THR A 58 11.04 -6.38 -4.96
N ILE A 59 9.90 -6.94 -4.57
CA ILE A 59 8.96 -6.30 -3.67
C ILE A 59 9.39 -6.61 -2.25
N HIS A 60 9.42 -5.59 -1.40
CA HIS A 60 9.79 -5.75 -0.01
C HIS A 60 8.55 -5.63 0.87
N SER A 61 8.46 -6.46 1.91
CA SER A 61 7.45 -6.29 2.95
C SER A 61 7.48 -4.85 3.47
N GLY A 62 6.29 -4.25 3.59
CA GLY A 62 6.06 -2.85 3.92
C GLY A 62 5.95 -1.91 2.72
N ASP A 63 6.23 -2.37 1.49
CA ASP A 63 6.07 -1.54 0.31
C ASP A 63 4.58 -1.19 0.08
N LEU A 64 4.30 0.10 -0.10
CA LEU A 64 2.99 0.62 -0.52
C LEU A 64 3.10 1.11 -1.97
N MET A 65 2.37 0.46 -2.85
CA MET A 65 2.55 0.54 -4.31
C MET A 65 1.22 0.77 -5.01
N LEU A 66 1.30 1.26 -6.24
CA LEU A 66 0.17 1.37 -7.16
C LEU A 66 0.40 0.44 -8.35
N TYR A 67 -0.52 -0.49 -8.57
CA TYR A 67 -0.57 -1.31 -9.77
C TYR A 67 -1.51 -0.66 -10.80
N GLY A 68 -1.05 -0.57 -12.05
CA GLY A 68 -1.68 0.29 -13.05
C GLY A 68 -1.75 1.73 -12.56
N SER A 69 -2.92 2.35 -12.68
CA SER A 69 -3.18 3.72 -12.22
C SER A 69 -4.14 3.81 -11.03
N GLN A 70 -4.75 2.70 -10.59
CA GLN A 70 -5.87 2.76 -9.65
C GLN A 70 -5.87 1.67 -8.59
N THR A 71 -5.06 0.62 -8.68
CA THR A 71 -5.05 -0.45 -7.67
C THR A 71 -3.99 -0.19 -6.63
N LEU A 72 -4.41 0.16 -5.41
CA LEU A 72 -3.52 0.29 -4.25
C LEU A 72 -3.12 -1.11 -3.76
N VAL A 73 -1.83 -1.30 -3.49
CA VAL A 73 -1.28 -2.56 -2.99
C VAL A 73 -0.39 -2.31 -1.78
N ALA A 74 -0.67 -3.00 -0.67
CA ALA A 74 0.16 -3.03 0.52
C ALA A 74 0.78 -4.42 0.66
N PHE A 75 2.10 -4.51 0.52
CA PHE A 75 2.83 -5.77 0.59
C PHE A 75 3.26 -6.07 2.01
N TYR A 76 3.05 -7.31 2.45
CA TYR A 76 3.46 -7.77 3.78
C TYR A 76 4.44 -8.96 3.75
N VAL A 77 4.80 -9.44 2.56
CA VAL A 77 5.87 -10.43 2.32
C VAL A 77 6.87 -9.89 1.30
N THR A 78 8.15 -10.24 1.44
CA THR A 78 9.21 -9.92 0.47
C THR A 78 9.33 -11.04 -0.56
N PHE A 79 9.32 -10.71 -1.85
CA PHE A 79 9.42 -11.70 -2.93
C PHE A 79 9.91 -11.06 -4.25
N PRO A 80 10.53 -11.84 -5.16
CA PRO A 80 10.88 -11.36 -6.49
C PRO A 80 9.61 -11.10 -7.31
N SER A 81 9.58 -9.98 -8.04
CA SER A 81 8.45 -9.63 -8.90
C SER A 81 8.93 -9.08 -10.24
N SER A 82 8.35 -9.59 -11.31
CA SER A 82 8.56 -9.07 -12.66
C SER A 82 7.62 -7.91 -12.99
N TYR A 83 6.56 -7.66 -12.20
CA TYR A 83 5.55 -6.66 -12.50
C TYR A 83 6.04 -5.23 -12.31
N SER A 84 5.35 -4.30 -12.98
CA SER A 84 5.61 -2.87 -12.87
C SER A 84 4.67 -2.22 -11.86
N TYR A 85 5.21 -1.38 -10.99
CA TYR A 85 4.46 -0.63 -9.99
C TYR A 85 4.95 0.81 -9.89
N THR A 86 4.05 1.71 -9.51
CA THR A 86 4.43 3.07 -9.09
C THR A 86 4.59 3.10 -7.57
N ARG A 87 5.73 3.58 -7.06
CA ARG A 87 5.99 3.70 -5.61
C ARG A 87 5.16 4.82 -4.99
N LEU A 88 4.44 4.52 -3.91
CA LEU A 88 3.70 5.50 -3.11
C LEU A 88 4.37 5.76 -1.76
N GLY A 89 4.88 4.71 -1.11
CA GLY A 89 5.55 4.85 0.18
C GLY A 89 5.95 3.52 0.80
N ARG A 90 6.26 3.54 2.08
CA ARG A 90 6.67 2.38 2.86
C ARG A 90 6.16 2.45 4.30
N VAL A 91 5.68 1.33 4.80
CA VAL A 91 5.23 1.12 6.18
C VAL A 91 6.45 0.96 7.10
N SER A 92 6.44 1.66 8.23
CA SER A 92 7.53 1.68 9.22
C SER A 92 7.78 0.33 9.91
N ASP A 93 6.73 -0.40 10.29
CA ASP A 93 6.82 -1.74 10.89
C ASP A 93 6.12 -2.80 10.03
N PRO A 94 6.80 -3.32 8.99
CA PRO A 94 6.24 -4.35 8.12
C PRO A 94 5.97 -5.69 8.82
N ALA A 95 6.72 -6.01 9.88
CA ALA A 95 6.56 -7.28 10.59
C ALA A 95 5.28 -7.29 11.44
N ALA A 96 4.99 -6.18 12.13
CA ALA A 96 3.72 -6.00 12.82
C ALA A 96 2.54 -5.92 11.84
N LEU A 97 2.70 -5.25 10.69
CA LEU A 97 1.70 -5.24 9.63
C LEU A 97 1.32 -6.66 9.20
N ALA A 98 2.32 -7.48 8.84
CA ALA A 98 2.09 -8.86 8.39
C ALA A 98 1.29 -9.71 9.38
N ARG A 99 1.56 -9.56 10.69
CA ARG A 99 0.83 -10.28 11.75
C ARG A 99 -0.62 -9.82 11.87
N LEU A 100 -0.90 -8.54 11.65
CA LEU A 100 -2.23 -7.94 11.86
C LEU A 100 -3.17 -8.13 10.68
N VAL A 101 -2.63 -8.12 9.46
CA VAL A 101 -3.43 -8.24 8.24
C VAL A 101 -3.84 -9.69 7.97
N GLY A 102 -3.02 -10.68 8.34
CA GLY A 102 -3.30 -12.10 8.12
C GLY A 102 -3.66 -12.45 6.67
N SER A 103 -4.34 -13.57 6.46
CA SER A 103 -4.81 -14.02 5.13
C SER A 103 -6.25 -13.64 4.81
N ASP A 104 -6.96 -12.96 5.72
CA ASP A 104 -8.35 -12.55 5.51
C ASP A 104 -8.45 -11.13 4.94
N ALA A 105 -9.64 -10.76 4.45
CA ALA A 105 -9.91 -9.37 4.09
C ALA A 105 -9.85 -8.49 5.34
N VAL A 106 -9.25 -7.30 5.21
CA VAL A 106 -9.11 -6.35 6.32
C VAL A 106 -9.42 -4.93 5.84
N ARG A 107 -10.13 -4.17 6.68
CA ARG A 107 -10.32 -2.74 6.44
C ARG A 107 -9.07 -1.98 6.84
N ILE A 108 -8.50 -1.23 5.90
CA ILE A 108 -7.34 -0.37 6.13
C ILE A 108 -7.75 1.08 5.92
N SER A 109 -7.43 1.93 6.89
CA SER A 109 -7.69 3.36 6.85
C SER A 109 -6.40 4.15 6.70
N PHE A 110 -6.44 5.23 5.94
CA PHE A 110 -5.31 6.11 5.68
C PHE A 110 -5.68 7.56 6.03
N SER A 111 -4.80 8.25 6.75
CA SER A 111 -5.02 9.63 7.19
C SER A 111 -3.74 10.47 7.20
N LYS A 112 -3.87 11.80 7.18
CA LYS A 112 -2.74 12.73 7.28
C LYS A 112 -2.20 12.84 8.70
N GLN A 113 -3.10 12.85 9.68
CA GLN A 113 -2.85 12.94 11.12
C GLN A 113 -3.64 11.90 11.87
#